data_AF-A0A7X8B2V2-F1
#
_entry.id   AF-A0A7X8B2V2-F1
#
_cell.length_a   1.000
_cell.length_b   1.000
_cell.length_c   1.000
_cell.angle_alpha   90.00
_cell.angle_beta   90.00
_cell.angle_gamma   90.00
#
_symmetry.space_group_name_H-M   'P 1'
#
loop_
_entity.id
_entity.type
_entity.pdbx_description
1 polymer ?
#
loop_
_entity_poly.entity_id
_entity_poly.type
_entity_poly.pdbx_seq_one_letter_code
_entity_poly.pdbx_strand_id
1 'polypeptide(L)' 'MLLRFVILIVLLTVPIIPTFWAILDIPRRRFATRKLKVVWFFVVATLPCIGAILYILFARRRTQPEETP' A
#
# COMPACT_ATOMS: atom_id res chain seq x y z
N MET A 1 -16.04 24.38 14.43
CA MET A 1 -14.96 24.73 13.48
C MET A 1 -13.77 23.78 13.64
N LEU A 2 -13.12 23.72 14.81
CA LEU A 2 -11.92 22.89 15.05
C LEU A 2 -12.12 21.38 14.82
N LEU A 3 -13.23 20.80 15.31
CA LEU A 3 -13.52 19.37 15.19
C LEU A 3 -13.54 18.87 13.74
N ARG A 4 -14.03 19.70 12.80
CA ARG A 4 -14.12 19.37 11.38
C ARG A 4 -12.74 19.22 10.74
N PHE A 5 -11.79 20.07 11.16
CA PHE A 5 -10.39 19.96 10.73
C PHE A 5 -9.70 18.74 11.33
N VAL A 6 -9.96 18.44 12.61
CA VAL A 6 -9.41 17.23 13.26
C VAL A 6 -9.89 15.96 12.55
N ILE A 7 -11.18 15.86 12.23
CA ILE A 7 -11.75 14.72 11.50
C ILE A 7 -11.11 14.61 10.10
N LEU A 8 -10.97 15.71 9.38
CA LEU A 8 -10.33 15.72 8.06
C LEU A 8 -8.86 15.28 8.12
N ILE A 9 -8.10 15.76 9.11
CA ILE A 9 -6.71 15.37 9.29
C ILE A 9 -6.64 13.87 9.56
N VAL A 10 -7.37 13.36 10.56
CA VAL A 10 -7.38 11.93 10.89
C VAL A 10 -7.81 11.08 9.70
N LEU A 11 -8.85 11.51 8.97
CA LEU A 11 -9.33 10.83 7.77
C LEU A 11 -8.28 10.80 6.66
N LEU A 12 -7.37 11.76 6.61
CA LEU A 12 -6.27 11.80 5.64
C LEU A 12 -5.05 11.00 6.13
N THR A 13 -4.69 11.04 7.42
CA THR A 13 -3.53 10.32 7.96
C THR A 13 -3.76 8.81 8.07
N VAL A 14 -4.98 8.37 8.40
CA VAL A 14 -5.32 6.95 8.49
C VAL A 14 -5.03 6.19 7.17
N PRO A 15 -5.38 6.70 5.98
CA PRO A 15 -4.97 6.18 4.67
C PRO A 15 -3.48 6.16 4.39
N ILE A 16 -2.76 7.16 4.87
CA ILE A 16 -1.38 7.42 4.49
C ILE A 16 -0.48 6.31 5.02
N ILE A 17 -0.70 5.90 6.28
CA ILE A 17 0.09 4.86 6.94
C ILE A 17 0.12 3.54 6.14
N PRO A 18 -1.01 2.89 5.79
CA PRO A 18 -1.01 1.66 5.02
C PRO A 18 -0.51 1.86 3.58
N THR A 19 -0.69 3.06 3.00
CA THR A 19 -0.19 3.36 1.65
C THR A 19 1.33 3.36 1.61
N PHE A 20 1.98 4.11 2.52
CA PHE A 20 3.44 4.12 2.63
C PHE A 20 3.98 2.74 2.99
N TRP A 21 3.30 2.03 3.90
CA TRP A 21 3.70 0.67 4.26
C TRP A 21 3.65 -0.28 3.07
N ALA A 22 2.58 -0.24 2.27
CA ALA A 22 2.45 -1.04 1.06
C ALA A 22 3.53 -0.70 0.01
N ILE A 23 3.84 0.58 -0.19
CA ILE A 23 4.91 1.02 -1.11
C ILE A 23 6.27 0.43 -0.71
N LEU A 24 6.57 0.38 0.59
CA LEU A 24 7.81 -0.21 1.11
C LEU A 24 7.81 -1.75 1.14
N ASP A 25 6.65 -2.38 1.30
CA ASP A 25 6.48 -3.84 1.34
C ASP A 25 6.58 -4.44 -0.08
N ILE A 26 6.09 -3.75 -1.12
CA ILE A 26 6.14 -4.22 -2.52
C ILE A 26 7.56 -4.61 -3.00
N PRO A 27 8.60 -3.78 -2.88
CA PRO A 27 9.93 -4.17 -3.32
C PRO A 27 10.50 -5.35 -2.52
N ARG A 28 10.11 -5.50 -1.25
CA ARG A 28 10.56 -6.56 -0.32
C ARG A 28 9.84 -7.90 -0.51
N ARG A 29 8.88 -7.99 -1.43
CA ARG A 29 8.17 -9.24 -1.73
C ARG A 29 8.56 -9.81 -3.07
N ARG A 30 8.56 -11.14 -3.15
CA ARG A 30 8.66 -11.88 -4.40
C ARG A 30 7.31 -11.92 -5.10
N PHE A 31 7.27 -11.33 -6.30
CA PHE A 31 6.14 -11.41 -7.22
C PHE A 31 6.47 -12.42 -8.31
N ALA A 32 5.43 -13.05 -8.86
CA ALA A 32 5.57 -13.98 -9.99
C ALA A 32 6.22 -13.34 -11.23
N THR A 33 6.07 -12.02 -11.41
CA THR A 33 6.66 -11.30 -12.53
C THR A 33 7.00 -9.86 -12.14
N ARG A 34 8.10 -9.32 -12.70
CA ARG A 34 8.51 -7.92 -12.50
C ARG A 34 7.42 -6.92 -12.88
N LYS A 35 6.65 -7.20 -13.95
CA LYS A 35 5.51 -6.38 -14.39
C LYS A 35 4.46 -6.24 -13.28
N LEU A 36 4.11 -7.34 -12.60
CA LEU A 36 3.11 -7.35 -11.54
C LEU A 36 3.56 -6.52 -10.33
N LYS A 37 4.86 -6.57 -9.99
CA LYS A 37 5.47 -5.73 -8.93
C LYS A 37 5.28 -4.24 -9.26
N VAL A 38 5.57 -3.83 -10.49
CA VAL A 38 5.41 -2.44 -10.95
C VAL A 38 3.94 -2.01 -11.01
N VAL A 39 3.04 -2.87 -11.48
CA VAL A 39 1.60 -2.56 -11.50
C VAL A 39 1.07 -2.31 -10.08
N TRP A 40 1.40 -3.18 -9.12
CA TRP A 40 0.98 -2.96 -7.73
C TRP A 40 1.60 -1.70 -7.12
N PHE A 41 2.86 -1.42 -7.42
CA PHE A 41 3.50 -0.17 -7.00
C PHE A 41 2.75 1.05 -7.53
N PHE A 42 2.44 1.05 -8.83
CA PHE A 42 1.70 2.14 -9.47
C PHE A 42 0.30 2.28 -8.87
N VAL A 43 -0.46 1.20 -8.73
CA VAL A 43 -1.82 1.21 -8.16
C VAL A 43 -1.84 1.80 -6.75
N VAL A 44 -0.90 1.38 -5.88
CA VAL A 44 -0.80 1.91 -4.51
C VAL A 44 -0.38 3.38 -4.51
N ALA A 45 0.51 3.79 -5.41
CA ALA A 45 0.97 5.18 -5.50
C ALA A 45 -0.08 6.13 -6.09
N THR A 46 -0.88 5.70 -7.08
CA THR A 46 -1.90 6.54 -7.73
C THR A 46 -3.22 6.58 -6.98
N LEU A 47 -3.59 5.46 -6.32
CA LEU A 47 -4.80 5.37 -5.49
C LEU A 47 -4.39 5.13 -4.04
N PRO A 48 -3.99 6.18 -3.30
CA PRO A 48 -3.74 6.05 -1.87
C PRO A 48 -5.00 5.55 -1.16
N CYS A 49 -4.82 4.85 -0.05
CA CYS A 49 -5.88 4.10 0.67
C CYS A 49 -6.40 2.89 -0.10
N ILE A 50 -7.09 3.08 -1.23
CA ILE A 50 -7.78 1.99 -1.94
C ILE A 50 -6.76 1.00 -2.51
N GLY A 51 -5.72 1.50 -3.19
CA GLY A 51 -4.65 0.67 -3.72
C GLY A 51 -3.92 -0.09 -2.62
N ALA A 52 -3.68 0.55 -1.47
CA ALA A 52 -3.05 -0.09 -0.31
C ALA A 52 -3.91 -1.21 0.29
N ILE A 53 -5.22 -0.99 0.45
CA ILE A 53 -6.16 -2.01 0.92
C ILE A 53 -6.20 -3.19 -0.06
N LEU A 54 -6.33 -2.92 -1.36
CA LEU A 54 -6.31 -3.95 -2.39
C LEU A 54 -5.00 -4.74 -2.40
N TYR A 55 -3.87 -4.05 -2.21
CA TYR A 55 -2.56 -4.68 -2.11
C TYR A 55 -2.49 -5.63 -0.90
N ILE A 56 -2.89 -5.17 0.28
CA ILE A 56 -2.85 -5.96 1.51
C ILE A 56 -3.79 -7.17 1.44
N LEU A 57 -4.96 -7.03 0.83
CA LEU A 57 -5.94 -8.12 0.75
C LEU A 57 -5.62 -9.15 -0.34
N PHE A 58 -5.21 -8.70 -1.53
CA PHE A 58 -5.02 -9.58 -2.68
C PHE A 58 -3.56 -9.89 -2.96
N ALA A 59 -2.73 -8.87 -3.13
CA ALA A 59 -1.34 -9.05 -3.56
C ALA A 59 -0.51 -9.72 -2.47
N ARG A 60 -0.57 -9.17 -1.24
CA ARG A 60 0.23 -9.64 -0.10
C ARG A 60 0.00 -11.12 0.21
N ARG A 61 -1.25 -11.60 0.08
CA ARG A 61 -1.60 -13.02 0.29
C ARG A 61 -1.06 -13.94 -0.80
N ARG A 62 -0.77 -13.41 -1.98
CA ARG A 62 -0.26 -14.15 -3.15
C ARG A 62 1.26 -14.04 -3.32
N THR A 63 1.92 -13.23 -2.50
CA THR A 63 3.37 -12.96 -2.59
C THR A 63 4.09 -13.33 -1.31
N GLN A 64 5.20 -14.05 -1.44
CA GLN A 64 6.05 -14.40 -0.30
C GLN A 64 7.00 -13.24 0.05
N PRO A 65 7.36 -13.07 1.33
CA PRO A 65 8.51 -12.24 1.68
C PRO A 65 9.73 -12.69 0.87
N GLU A 66 10.48 -11.74 0.33
CA GLU A 66 11.76 -12.06 -0.30
C GLU A 66 12.74 -12.38 0.84
N GLU A 67 13.01 -13.67 1.06
CA GLU A 67 14.04 -14.12 2.00
C GLU A 67 15.37 -13.51 1.54
N THR A 68 15.87 -12.56 2.34
CA THR A 68 17.22 -12.01 2.19
C THR A 68 18.22 -13.15 2.41
N PRO A 69 19.18 -13.36 1.48
CA PRO A 69 20.31 -14.25 1.73
C PRO A 69 21.20 -13.72 2.86
#